data_AF-A0A1E3BRP9-F1
#
_entry.id   AF-A0A1E3BRP9-F1
#
_cell.length_a   1.000
_cell.length_b   1.000
_cell.length_c   1.000
_cell.angle_alpha   90.00
_cell.angle_beta   90.00
_cell.angle_gamma   90.00
#
_symmetry.space_group_name_H-M   'P 1'
#
loop_
_entity.id
_entity.type
_entity.pdbx_description
1 polymer ?
#
loop_
_entity_poly.entity_id
_entity_poly.type
_entity_poly.pdbx_seq_one_letter_code
_entity_poly.pdbx_strand_id
1 'polypeptide(L)'
;MGTSATTPSPSPAPAMKPSPAASVAGAKRKRTTPGKYYAVKKGYQPGVYFEWNDCLTQVTGYKGAVFQAFSTIEEANSFLTGTKAPSGGAAPSDSVHTRFYGIQRGRVPGVYTDWAQAQEQIRGFQRPSYKKFPTRAEAEEFVKMGQQYGASFASDSTKTQKLSGAPGMMDEIPKDEHGVPYEAADGPLGLDAEDGFDPNVLLDPKTGKAVYKTPEQKTVTKVQAKGPPSMLRIYTDGSSLANGRAVASAGVGVYFGPGDSRNVSEPLKGNRQTNQRAELTAILRALDIAPRHRDVTIFTDSQYSIKCVTEWFQSWRRNNWITSNNKAVENKDLIESILDKIEERDKLKVKTFFEWIKGHNKDPGNEAADRLAVNGAQRGVADKQAAMETVRDIPDDAFDDEFE
;
A
#
# COMPACT_ATOMS: atom_id res chain seq x y z
N MET A 1 54.89 68.42 28.24
CA MET A 1 54.00 68.82 29.34
C MET A 1 52.57 68.64 28.85
N GLY A 2 51.79 67.79 29.52
CA GLY A 2 50.41 67.48 29.17
C GLY A 2 49.90 66.42 30.14
N THR A 3 49.18 66.88 31.15
CA THR A 3 48.94 66.24 32.45
C THR A 3 47.84 65.19 32.44
N SER A 4 48.07 64.17 33.27
CA SER A 4 47.17 63.12 33.73
C SER A 4 45.86 63.65 34.32
N ALA A 5 44.74 62.94 34.07
CA ALA A 5 43.57 62.96 34.93
C ALA A 5 42.91 61.57 34.94
N THR A 6 42.98 60.94 36.11
CA THR A 6 42.41 59.64 36.48
C THR A 6 40.99 59.84 37.03
N THR A 7 40.05 58.95 36.72
CA THR A 7 38.74 58.78 37.39
C THR A 7 38.23 57.33 37.19
N PRO A 8 37.28 56.80 37.99
CA PRO A 8 37.52 55.61 38.82
C PRO A 8 36.73 54.34 38.45
N SER A 9 37.08 53.25 39.15
CA SER A 9 36.47 51.90 39.19
C SER A 9 35.01 51.90 39.69
N PRO A 10 34.19 50.86 39.41
CA PRO A 10 34.08 49.80 40.42
C PRO A 10 34.00 48.35 39.89
N SER A 11 34.33 47.49 40.85
CA SER A 11 34.50 46.03 40.91
C SER A 11 33.30 45.12 40.55
N PRO A 12 33.56 43.79 40.43
CA PRO A 12 32.74 42.82 39.71
C PRO A 12 31.63 42.14 40.53
N ALA A 13 30.64 41.60 39.81
CA ALA A 13 29.48 40.87 40.34
C ALA A 13 29.84 39.52 40.99
N PRO A 14 29.10 39.07 42.04
CA PRO A 14 29.46 37.92 42.86
C PRO A 14 28.92 36.57 42.35
N ALA A 15 29.69 35.53 42.64
CA ALA A 15 29.37 34.11 42.43
C ALA A 15 28.18 33.63 43.28
N MET A 16 27.26 32.89 42.65
CA MET A 16 26.20 32.15 43.35
C MET A 16 26.66 30.73 43.70
N LYS A 17 26.54 30.42 45.00
CA LYS A 17 26.86 29.15 45.65
C LYS A 17 25.78 28.08 45.37
N PRO A 18 26.12 26.77 45.42
CA PRO A 18 25.16 25.67 45.39
C PRO A 18 24.67 25.32 46.81
N SER A 19 23.41 24.92 46.96
CA SER A 19 22.80 24.38 48.21
C SER A 19 21.45 23.71 47.87
N PRO A 20 20.91 22.79 48.70
CA PRO A 20 21.27 21.37 48.73
C PRO A 20 20.03 20.43 48.60
N ALA A 21 20.29 19.13 48.63
CA ALA A 21 19.32 18.05 48.51
C ALA A 21 18.27 17.99 49.64
N ALA A 22 17.03 17.60 49.28
CA ALA A 22 16.09 16.95 50.19
C ALA A 22 15.24 15.92 49.42
N SER A 23 15.25 14.70 49.93
CA SER A 23 14.55 13.50 49.47
C SER A 23 13.21 13.34 50.18
N VAL A 24 12.12 13.02 49.47
CA VAL A 24 11.05 12.13 49.99
C VAL A 24 10.38 11.33 48.85
N ALA A 25 10.18 10.05 49.14
CA ALA A 25 9.51 8.96 48.42
C ALA A 25 8.11 9.29 47.85
N GLY A 26 7.53 8.54 46.89
CA GLY A 26 7.92 7.26 46.33
C GLY A 26 7.02 6.90 45.13
N ALA A 27 7.64 6.46 44.03
CA ALA A 27 6.95 5.81 42.93
C ALA A 27 7.29 4.32 42.97
N LYS A 28 6.27 3.48 43.15
CA LYS A 28 6.38 2.02 43.06
C LYS A 28 6.93 1.64 41.69
N ARG A 29 8.22 1.33 41.60
CA ARG A 29 8.82 0.73 40.40
C ARG A 29 8.25 -0.68 40.25
N LYS A 30 7.32 -0.82 39.31
CA LYS A 30 6.94 -2.11 38.76
C LYS A 30 8.22 -2.70 38.15
N ARG A 31 8.78 -3.77 38.75
CA ARG A 31 9.85 -4.56 38.11
C ARG A 31 9.25 -5.20 36.87
N THR A 32 9.34 -4.53 35.74
CA THR A 32 9.20 -5.15 34.42
C THR A 32 10.46 -5.98 34.21
N THR A 33 10.33 -7.30 34.30
CA THR A 33 11.40 -8.23 33.90
C THR A 33 11.67 -7.98 32.41
N PRO A 34 12.86 -7.49 32.00
CA PRO A 34 13.15 -7.29 30.59
C PRO A 34 13.35 -8.67 29.95
N GLY A 35 12.50 -9.01 28.99
CA GLY A 35 12.56 -10.31 28.31
C GLY A 35 13.79 -10.47 27.40
N LYS A 36 14.56 -9.39 27.14
CA LYS A 36 15.74 -9.37 26.26
C LYS A 36 16.69 -8.22 26.64
N TYR A 37 17.99 -8.46 26.53
CA TYR A 37 19.06 -7.46 26.70
C TYR A 37 19.67 -7.13 25.34
N TYR A 38 20.03 -5.87 25.09
CA TYR A 38 20.59 -5.43 23.80
C TYR A 38 21.99 -4.88 23.99
N ALA A 39 22.99 -5.47 23.34
CA ALA A 39 24.37 -5.00 23.41
C ALA A 39 24.77 -4.27 22.13
N VAL A 40 25.31 -3.06 22.27
CA VAL A 40 25.82 -2.25 21.16
C VAL A 40 27.35 -2.19 21.24
N LYS A 41 28.02 -2.89 20.33
CA LYS A 41 29.49 -2.93 20.24
C LYS A 41 30.08 -1.78 19.42
N LYS A 42 29.35 -1.33 18.39
CA LYS A 42 29.67 -0.12 17.61
C LYS A 42 28.40 0.70 17.44
N GLY A 43 28.39 1.92 17.96
CA GLY A 43 27.27 2.86 17.96
C GLY A 43 27.70 4.18 18.61
N TYR A 44 26.77 5.12 18.79
CA TYR A 44 27.06 6.40 19.45
C TYR A 44 27.56 6.23 20.88
N GLN A 45 26.92 5.34 21.65
CA GLN A 45 27.39 4.91 22.97
C GLN A 45 27.42 3.37 23.03
N PRO A 46 28.60 2.74 23.10
CA PRO A 46 28.70 1.30 23.31
C PRO A 46 28.28 0.91 24.73
N GLY A 47 27.45 -0.12 24.86
CA GLY A 47 26.89 -0.52 26.16
C GLY A 47 25.78 -1.57 26.05
N VAL A 48 25.28 -2.01 27.21
CA VAL A 48 24.12 -2.90 27.32
C VAL A 48 22.88 -2.08 27.68
N TYR A 49 21.82 -2.27 26.90
CA TYR A 49 20.53 -1.60 27.04
C TYR A 49 19.44 -2.61 27.39
N PHE A 50 18.51 -2.21 28.25
CA PHE A 50 17.40 -3.05 28.71
C PHE A 50 16.14 -2.86 27.86
N GLU A 51 16.07 -1.74 27.13
CA GLU A 51 14.98 -1.42 26.21
C GLU A 51 15.47 -1.38 24.76
N TRP A 52 14.66 -1.89 23.85
CA TRP A 52 14.96 -1.84 22.41
C TRP A 52 15.04 -0.40 21.90
N ASN A 53 14.21 0.50 22.44
CA ASN A 53 14.16 1.89 22.02
C ASN A 53 15.48 2.61 22.31
N ASP A 54 16.08 2.35 23.48
CA ASP A 54 17.39 2.90 23.83
C ASP A 54 18.49 2.35 22.91
N CYS A 55 18.51 1.04 22.64
CA CYS A 55 19.44 0.44 21.68
C CYS A 55 19.30 1.06 20.27
N LEU A 56 18.06 1.25 19.81
CA LEU A 56 17.76 1.78 18.49
C LEU A 56 18.33 3.19 18.29
N THR A 57 18.24 4.06 19.30
CA THR A 57 18.84 5.41 19.24
C THR A 57 20.36 5.40 19.06
N GLN A 58 21.05 4.33 19.51
CA GLN A 58 22.50 4.24 19.42
C GLN A 58 23.01 3.71 18.09
N VAL A 59 22.15 3.01 17.34
CA VAL A 59 22.51 2.35 16.08
C VAL A 59 21.94 3.07 14.85
N THR A 60 20.82 3.79 15.01
CA THR A 60 20.20 4.55 13.92
C THR A 60 21.06 5.75 13.54
N GLY A 61 21.51 5.81 12.28
CA GLY A 61 22.37 6.89 11.76
C GLY A 61 23.88 6.65 11.89
N TYR A 62 24.32 5.61 12.62
CA TYR A 62 25.74 5.28 12.77
C TYR A 62 26.23 4.35 11.66
N LYS A 63 27.18 4.80 10.83
CA LYS A 63 27.77 3.98 9.74
C LYS A 63 28.61 2.84 10.33
N GLY A 64 28.14 1.60 10.14
CA GLY A 64 28.83 0.39 10.62
C GLY A 64 28.48 -0.01 12.05
N ALA A 65 27.25 0.28 12.49
CA ALA A 65 26.76 -0.13 13.80
C ALA A 65 26.74 -1.67 13.95
N VAL A 66 27.18 -2.16 15.11
CA VAL A 66 27.22 -3.59 15.45
C VAL A 66 26.49 -3.77 16.77
N PHE A 67 25.33 -4.42 16.73
CA PHE A 67 24.50 -4.68 17.89
C PHE A 67 23.88 -6.08 17.83
N GLN A 68 23.57 -6.66 18.98
CA GLN A 68 22.93 -7.98 19.08
C GLN A 68 22.05 -8.06 20.34
N ALA A 69 20.95 -8.82 20.25
CA ALA A 69 20.04 -9.07 21.37
C ALA A 69 20.37 -10.42 22.01
N PHE A 70 20.37 -10.46 23.35
CA PHE A 70 20.71 -11.62 24.17
C PHE A 70 19.62 -11.89 25.20
N SER A 71 19.51 -13.15 25.62
CA SER A 71 18.54 -13.57 26.63
C SER A 71 19.04 -13.29 28.06
N THR A 72 20.36 -13.22 28.23
CA THR A 72 21.00 -12.93 29.52
C THR A 72 21.92 -11.71 29.42
N ILE A 73 22.08 -10.99 30.53
CA ILE A 73 22.98 -9.83 30.62
C ILE A 73 24.45 -10.25 30.51
N GLU A 74 24.79 -11.48 30.91
CA GLU A 74 26.13 -12.04 30.84
C GLU A 74 26.57 -12.24 29.38
N GLU A 75 25.70 -12.80 28.53
CA GLU A 75 25.95 -12.93 27.09
C GLU A 75 26.09 -11.55 26.41
N ALA A 76 25.27 -10.58 26.81
CA ALA A 76 25.35 -9.19 26.32
C ALA A 76 26.70 -8.53 26.68
N ASN A 77 27.19 -8.75 27.90
CA ASN A 77 28.50 -8.27 28.32
C ASN A 77 29.64 -8.97 27.57
N SER A 78 29.56 -10.29 27.36
CA SER A 78 30.54 -11.05 26.58
C SER A 78 30.66 -10.57 25.13
N PHE A 79 29.55 -10.16 24.51
CA PHE A 79 29.56 -9.59 23.16
C PHE A 79 30.33 -8.27 23.07
N LEU A 80 30.22 -7.42 24.11
CA LEU A 80 30.94 -6.16 24.22
C LEU A 80 32.43 -6.37 24.48
N THR A 81 32.78 -7.24 25.43
CA THR A 81 34.18 -7.48 25.83
C THR A 81 34.94 -8.38 24.84
N GLY A 82 34.23 -9.08 23.95
CA GLY A 82 34.83 -10.01 22.99
C GLY A 82 35.39 -11.29 23.62
N THR A 83 35.18 -11.49 24.92
CA THR A 83 35.54 -12.72 25.64
C THR A 83 34.41 -13.73 25.46
N LYS A 84 34.68 -14.76 24.66
CA LYS A 84 33.81 -15.93 24.48
C LYS A 84 33.67 -16.64 25.83
N ALA A 85 32.45 -16.83 26.32
CA ALA A 85 32.19 -17.58 27.54
C ALA A 85 32.79 -19.00 27.44
N PRO A 86 33.29 -19.59 28.54
CA PRO A 86 33.88 -20.92 28.53
C PRO A 86 32.77 -21.97 28.30
N SER A 87 32.62 -22.41 27.06
CA SER A 87 31.86 -23.61 26.73
C SER A 87 32.64 -24.83 27.24
N GLY A 88 32.07 -25.53 28.23
CA GLY A 88 32.56 -26.81 28.74
C GLY A 88 32.91 -27.78 27.62
N GLY A 89 34.05 -28.47 27.77
CA GLY A 89 34.77 -29.12 26.68
C GLY A 89 34.24 -30.48 26.19
N ALA A 90 34.64 -30.83 24.97
CA ALA A 90 35.33 -32.07 24.60
C ALA A 90 35.77 -32.00 23.11
N ALA A 91 36.81 -32.79 22.79
CA ALA A 91 37.69 -32.86 21.61
C ALA A 91 37.03 -32.95 20.19
N PRO A 92 37.83 -32.81 19.10
CA PRO A 92 37.39 -32.41 17.76
C PRO A 92 36.98 -33.61 16.89
N SER A 93 35.88 -33.49 16.15
CA SER A 93 35.47 -34.48 15.15
C SER A 93 34.66 -33.78 14.05
N ASP A 94 35.14 -33.95 12.82
CA ASP A 94 34.54 -33.75 11.51
C ASP A 94 33.46 -32.68 11.34
N SER A 95 33.73 -31.74 10.43
CA SER A 95 32.79 -30.75 9.94
C SER A 95 31.50 -31.39 9.40
N VAL A 96 30.50 -31.54 10.27
CA VAL A 96 29.15 -31.98 9.95
C VAL A 96 28.51 -30.88 9.11
N HIS A 97 28.50 -31.07 7.79
CA HIS A 97 27.75 -30.22 6.88
C HIS A 97 26.26 -30.40 7.18
N THR A 98 25.63 -29.38 7.77
CA THR A 98 24.26 -29.48 8.30
C THR A 98 23.17 -29.42 7.22
N ARG A 99 23.53 -29.20 5.95
CA ARG A 99 22.60 -28.96 4.83
C ARG A 99 23.13 -29.56 3.53
N PHE A 100 22.28 -30.28 2.80
CA PHE A 100 22.53 -30.81 1.46
C PHE A 100 21.58 -30.14 0.45
N TYR A 101 22.03 -29.94 -0.78
CA TYR A 101 21.26 -29.30 -1.86
C TYR A 101 21.13 -30.26 -3.03
N GLY A 102 19.92 -30.76 -3.31
CA GLY A 102 19.63 -31.60 -4.46
C GLY A 102 19.18 -30.76 -5.65
N ILE A 103 19.84 -30.94 -6.80
CA ILE A 103 19.49 -30.28 -8.06
C ILE A 103 18.94 -31.31 -9.03
N GLN A 104 17.67 -31.14 -9.37
CA GLN A 104 16.89 -32.03 -10.22
C GLN A 104 16.90 -31.56 -11.69
N ARG A 105 16.84 -30.23 -11.91
CA ARG A 105 16.98 -29.59 -13.22
C ARG A 105 17.97 -28.44 -13.10
N GLY A 106 19.15 -28.60 -13.71
CA GLY A 106 20.24 -27.65 -13.74
C GLY A 106 21.30 -28.14 -14.74
N ARG A 107 22.43 -27.43 -14.85
CA ARG A 107 23.55 -27.80 -15.73
C ARG A 107 24.11 -29.18 -15.40
N VAL A 108 24.31 -29.46 -14.11
CA VAL A 108 24.71 -30.77 -13.58
C VAL A 108 23.73 -31.17 -12.48
N PRO A 109 22.81 -32.13 -12.75
CA PRO A 109 21.95 -32.70 -11.72
C PRO A 109 22.78 -33.50 -10.70
N GLY A 110 22.52 -33.31 -9.42
CA GLY A 110 23.32 -33.93 -8.35
C GLY A 110 23.05 -33.37 -6.96
N VAL A 111 23.72 -33.93 -5.96
CA VAL A 111 23.66 -33.48 -4.57
C VAL A 111 24.94 -32.73 -4.22
N TYR A 112 24.78 -31.51 -3.71
CA TYR A 112 25.86 -30.62 -3.34
C TYR A 112 25.82 -30.34 -1.83
N THR A 113 26.99 -30.27 -1.21
CA THR A 113 27.15 -29.92 0.21
C THR A 113 27.36 -28.42 0.43
N ASP A 114 27.66 -27.69 -0.64
CA ASP A 114 27.89 -26.24 -0.65
C ASP A 114 26.86 -25.54 -1.55
N TRP A 115 26.26 -24.48 -1.02
CA TRP A 115 25.31 -23.65 -1.75
C TRP A 115 25.97 -22.91 -2.92
N ALA A 116 27.24 -22.50 -2.79
CA ALA A 116 27.93 -21.78 -3.85
C ALA A 116 28.05 -22.63 -5.12
N GLN A 117 28.41 -23.91 -4.95
CA GLN A 117 28.47 -24.89 -6.05
C GLN A 117 27.08 -25.18 -6.62
N ALA A 118 26.07 -25.36 -5.76
CA ALA A 118 24.71 -25.62 -6.20
C ALA A 118 24.14 -24.45 -7.03
N GLN A 119 24.44 -23.21 -6.61
CA GLN A 119 23.97 -22.00 -7.26
C GLN A 119 24.52 -21.84 -8.69
N GLU A 120 25.77 -22.21 -8.93
CA GLU A 120 26.39 -22.17 -10.26
C GLU A 120 25.66 -23.07 -11.28
N GLN A 121 25.09 -24.19 -10.80
CA GLN A 121 24.38 -25.15 -11.66
C GLN A 121 22.96 -24.71 -12.04
N ILE A 122 22.35 -23.81 -11.25
CA ILE A 122 21.00 -23.28 -11.51
C ILE A 122 21.02 -21.89 -12.17
N ARG A 123 22.13 -21.15 -12.04
CA ARG A 123 22.23 -19.77 -12.53
C ARG A 123 22.15 -19.72 -14.06
N GLY A 124 21.12 -19.06 -14.57
CA GLY A 124 20.88 -18.90 -16.01
C GLY A 124 20.26 -20.13 -16.71
N PHE A 125 19.87 -21.17 -15.97
CA PHE A 125 19.15 -22.31 -16.53
C PHE A 125 17.65 -22.02 -16.62
N GLN A 126 16.97 -22.45 -17.69
CA GLN A 126 15.53 -22.25 -17.85
C GLN A 126 14.77 -23.24 -16.96
N ARG A 127 14.01 -22.71 -15.98
CA ARG A 127 13.20 -23.46 -15.00
C ARG A 127 14.02 -24.46 -14.15
N PRO A 128 14.99 -23.99 -13.32
CA PRO A 128 15.77 -24.87 -12.47
C PRO A 128 14.90 -25.48 -11.36
N SER A 129 15.11 -26.76 -11.05
CA SER A 129 14.42 -27.48 -9.97
C SER A 129 15.47 -27.91 -8.95
N TYR A 130 15.41 -27.35 -7.74
CA TYR A 130 16.35 -27.63 -6.65
C TYR A 130 15.65 -27.58 -5.29
N LYS A 131 16.15 -28.35 -4.33
CA LYS A 131 15.61 -28.40 -2.96
C LYS A 131 16.72 -28.66 -1.94
N LYS A 132 16.57 -28.09 -0.73
CA LYS A 132 17.50 -28.27 0.40
C LYS A 132 16.99 -29.37 1.33
N PHE A 133 17.90 -30.19 1.83
CA PHE A 133 17.61 -31.34 2.68
C PHE A 133 18.53 -31.39 3.90
N PRO A 134 18.03 -31.90 5.04
CA PRO A 134 18.82 -32.12 6.25
C PRO A 134 19.76 -33.32 6.12
N THR A 135 19.42 -34.32 5.29
CA THR A 135 20.20 -35.54 5.09
C THR A 135 20.60 -35.71 3.62
N ARG A 136 21.76 -36.34 3.39
CA ARG A 136 22.25 -36.64 2.03
C ARG A 136 21.31 -37.60 1.29
N ALA A 137 20.78 -38.60 1.99
CA ALA A 137 19.89 -39.61 1.42
C ALA A 137 18.62 -38.99 0.81
N GLU A 138 17.96 -38.07 1.53
CA GLU A 138 16.77 -37.36 1.01
C GLU A 138 17.09 -36.50 -0.22
N ALA A 139 18.28 -35.91 -0.28
CA ALA A 139 18.72 -35.14 -1.44
C ALA A 139 18.96 -36.03 -2.67
N GLU A 140 19.51 -37.23 -2.48
CA GLU A 140 19.75 -38.19 -3.56
C GLU A 140 18.44 -38.73 -4.15
N GLU A 141 17.45 -39.02 -3.30
CA GLU A 141 16.11 -39.44 -3.74
C GLU A 141 15.42 -38.38 -4.59
N PHE A 142 15.52 -37.10 -4.20
CA PHE A 142 14.94 -35.99 -4.95
C PHE A 142 15.54 -35.84 -6.37
N VAL A 143 16.85 -36.04 -6.50
CA VAL A 143 17.54 -36.01 -7.81
C VAL A 143 17.12 -37.22 -8.65
N LYS A 144 17.06 -38.41 -8.05
CA LYS A 144 16.67 -39.67 -8.72
C LYS A 144 15.24 -39.63 -9.26
N MET A 145 14.32 -39.05 -8.49
CA MET A 145 12.94 -38.82 -8.91
C MET A 145 12.84 -37.93 -10.15
N GLY A 146 13.78 -36.99 -10.32
CA GLY A 146 13.84 -36.14 -11.52
C GLY A 146 14.44 -36.82 -12.75
N GLN A 147 15.41 -37.71 -12.55
CA GLN A 147 16.04 -38.47 -13.62
C GLN A 147 15.07 -39.49 -14.23
N GLN A 148 14.19 -40.11 -13.44
CA GLN A 148 13.15 -41.00 -13.95
C GLN A 148 12.13 -40.28 -14.86
N TYR A 149 11.83 -39.01 -14.58
CA TYR A 149 10.98 -38.17 -15.44
C TYR A 149 11.73 -37.53 -16.63
N GLY A 150 13.06 -37.54 -16.65
CA GLY A 150 13.89 -37.03 -17.74
C GLY A 150 14.28 -38.08 -18.79
N ALA A 151 14.22 -39.36 -18.43
CA ALA A 151 14.59 -40.47 -19.32
C ALA A 151 13.57 -40.74 -20.45
N SER A 152 12.38 -40.13 -20.43
CA SER A 152 11.38 -40.23 -21.51
C SER A 152 11.52 -39.18 -22.62
N PHE A 153 12.50 -38.27 -22.52
CA PHE A 153 12.69 -37.16 -23.47
C PHE A 153 14.03 -37.19 -24.22
N ALA A 154 14.87 -38.21 -24.00
CA ALA A 154 16.26 -38.24 -24.49
C ALA A 154 16.57 -39.32 -25.55
N SER A 155 15.58 -40.04 -26.09
CA SER A 155 15.81 -41.14 -27.05
C SER A 155 15.13 -40.97 -28.41
N ASP A 156 15.04 -39.76 -28.96
CA ASP A 156 14.56 -39.61 -30.34
C ASP A 156 15.26 -38.45 -31.06
N SER A 157 16.48 -38.68 -31.53
CA SER A 157 17.25 -37.72 -32.31
C SER A 157 17.91 -38.32 -33.56
N THR A 158 17.34 -39.40 -34.11
CA THR A 158 17.79 -39.98 -35.38
C THR A 158 16.64 -40.63 -36.15
N LYS A 159 15.70 -39.82 -36.65
CA LYS A 159 14.98 -40.13 -37.89
C LYS A 159 14.41 -38.87 -38.52
N THR A 160 14.88 -38.57 -39.72
CA THR A 160 14.28 -37.62 -40.64
C THR A 160 12.88 -38.14 -41.00
N GLN A 161 11.85 -37.61 -40.37
CA GLN A 161 10.46 -37.81 -40.78
C GLN A 161 9.85 -36.48 -41.20
N LYS A 162 9.29 -36.51 -42.41
CA LYS A 162 8.48 -35.45 -43.01
C LYS A 162 7.36 -35.12 -42.03
N LEU A 163 7.37 -33.90 -41.48
CA LEU A 163 6.35 -33.43 -40.54
C LEU A 163 5.00 -33.42 -41.26
N SER A 164 4.04 -34.21 -40.77
CA SER A 164 2.62 -34.02 -41.07
C SER A 164 2.20 -32.65 -40.53
N GLY A 165 1.37 -31.94 -41.29
CA GLY A 165 0.82 -30.65 -40.91
C GLY A 165 0.19 -30.68 -39.51
N ALA A 166 0.20 -29.52 -38.84
CA ALA A 166 -0.37 -29.37 -37.50
C ALA A 166 -1.81 -29.93 -37.44
N PRO A 167 -2.22 -30.55 -36.31
CA PRO A 167 -3.60 -31.01 -36.13
C PRO A 167 -4.57 -29.86 -36.40
N GLY A 168 -5.35 -29.95 -37.49
CA GLY A 168 -6.30 -28.93 -37.93
C GLY A 168 -6.07 -28.37 -39.35
N MET A 169 -4.98 -28.69 -40.04
CA MET A 169 -4.88 -28.36 -41.48
C MET A 169 -5.54 -29.45 -42.34
N MET A 170 -6.57 -29.05 -43.09
CA MET A 170 -7.14 -29.86 -44.17
C MET A 170 -6.20 -29.79 -45.38
N ASP A 171 -5.78 -30.94 -45.92
CA ASP A 171 -4.92 -31.03 -47.11
C ASP A 171 -5.68 -30.67 -48.42
N GLU A 172 -6.97 -30.38 -48.34
CA GLU A 172 -7.82 -30.07 -49.49
C GLU A 172 -8.31 -28.62 -49.46
N ILE A 173 -8.17 -27.93 -50.60
CA ILE A 173 -8.65 -26.55 -50.81
C ILE A 173 -10.18 -26.59 -50.71
N PRO A 174 -10.81 -25.83 -49.78
CA PRO A 174 -12.26 -25.79 -49.65
C PRO A 174 -12.91 -25.37 -50.96
N LYS A 175 -14.05 -26.00 -51.29
CA LYS A 175 -14.84 -25.73 -52.50
C LYS A 175 -16.22 -25.22 -52.10
N ASP A 176 -16.81 -24.36 -52.92
CA ASP A 176 -18.18 -23.90 -52.75
C ASP A 176 -19.22 -25.01 -53.01
N GLU A 177 -20.51 -24.72 -52.84
CA GLU A 177 -21.63 -25.64 -53.11
C GLU A 177 -21.69 -26.14 -54.57
N HIS A 178 -20.86 -25.58 -55.47
CA HIS A 178 -20.78 -25.91 -56.89
C HIS A 178 -19.45 -26.58 -57.26
N GLY A 179 -18.59 -26.90 -56.29
CA GLY A 179 -17.34 -27.63 -56.48
C GLY A 179 -16.17 -26.79 -57.00
N VAL A 180 -16.27 -25.45 -56.98
CA VAL A 180 -15.21 -24.53 -57.40
C VAL A 180 -14.28 -24.24 -56.21
N PRO A 181 -12.95 -24.41 -56.33
CA PRO A 181 -12.01 -24.11 -55.25
C PRO A 181 -11.96 -22.60 -54.98
N TYR A 182 -11.98 -22.18 -53.71
CA TYR A 182 -11.77 -20.78 -53.36
C TYR A 182 -10.34 -20.35 -53.73
N GLU A 183 -10.18 -19.18 -54.37
CA GLU A 183 -8.87 -18.57 -54.56
C GLU A 183 -8.26 -18.19 -53.21
N ALA A 184 -6.94 -18.29 -53.11
CA ALA A 184 -6.17 -18.17 -51.86
C ALA A 184 -6.20 -16.74 -51.26
N ALA A 185 -7.35 -16.33 -50.73
CA ALA A 185 -7.56 -15.16 -49.87
C ALA A 185 -9.01 -15.04 -49.33
N ASP A 186 -10.00 -15.66 -49.96
CA ASP A 186 -11.43 -15.33 -49.75
C ASP A 186 -12.29 -16.45 -49.13
N GLY A 187 -11.67 -17.45 -48.51
CA GLY A 187 -12.39 -18.52 -47.80
C GLY A 187 -12.85 -18.11 -46.39
N PRO A 188 -14.08 -18.45 -45.96
CA PRO A 188 -14.51 -18.22 -44.58
C PRO A 188 -13.63 -19.02 -43.60
N LEU A 189 -13.14 -18.34 -42.56
CA LEU A 189 -12.34 -18.96 -41.51
C LEU A 189 -13.18 -20.04 -40.80
N GLY A 190 -12.58 -21.22 -40.58
CA GLY A 190 -13.23 -22.31 -39.88
C GLY A 190 -13.63 -21.91 -38.46
N LEU A 191 -14.67 -22.57 -37.91
CA LEU A 191 -15.20 -22.32 -36.57
C LEU A 191 -14.17 -22.51 -35.44
N ASP A 192 -13.02 -23.13 -35.75
CA ASP A 192 -11.96 -23.51 -34.83
C ASP A 192 -10.72 -22.58 -34.92
N ALA A 193 -10.80 -21.50 -35.73
CA ALA A 193 -9.69 -20.58 -35.93
C ALA A 193 -9.49 -19.68 -34.70
N GLU A 194 -8.52 -19.99 -33.84
CA GLU A 194 -8.03 -19.05 -32.84
C GLU A 194 -7.19 -17.95 -33.51
N ASP A 195 -7.58 -16.70 -33.27
CA ASP A 195 -6.87 -15.49 -33.69
C ASP A 195 -5.52 -15.42 -32.99
N GLY A 196 -4.47 -15.88 -33.69
CA GLY A 196 -3.07 -15.81 -33.26
C GLY A 196 -2.52 -14.38 -33.29
N PHE A 197 -3.24 -13.42 -32.73
CA PHE A 197 -2.95 -11.99 -32.78
C PHE A 197 -1.52 -11.72 -32.30
N ASP A 198 -0.59 -11.49 -33.23
CA ASP A 198 0.75 -11.05 -32.90
C ASP A 198 0.61 -9.71 -32.16
N PRO A 199 1.00 -9.61 -30.87
CA PRO A 199 0.83 -8.40 -30.09
C PRO A 199 1.62 -7.20 -30.64
N ASN A 200 2.45 -7.39 -31.67
CA ASN A 200 3.15 -6.33 -32.39
C ASN A 200 2.43 -5.84 -33.64
N VAL A 201 1.32 -6.46 -34.03
CA VAL A 201 0.52 -6.08 -35.19
C VAL A 201 -0.69 -5.27 -34.73
N LEU A 202 -0.99 -4.20 -35.46
CA LEU A 202 -2.09 -3.28 -35.20
C LEU A 202 -2.88 -3.16 -36.51
N LEU A 203 -4.18 -3.39 -36.44
CA LEU A 203 -5.05 -3.21 -37.60
C LEU A 203 -5.33 -1.72 -37.76
N ASP A 204 -4.90 -1.13 -38.88
CA ASP A 204 -5.17 0.28 -39.16
C ASP A 204 -6.65 0.45 -39.54
N PRO A 205 -7.45 1.18 -38.73
CA PRO A 205 -8.89 1.31 -38.95
C PRO A 205 -9.24 2.08 -40.24
N LYS A 206 -8.30 2.78 -40.86
CA LYS A 206 -8.54 3.51 -42.12
C LYS A 206 -8.27 2.67 -43.37
N THR A 207 -7.35 1.72 -43.28
CA THR A 207 -6.88 0.96 -44.44
C THR A 207 -7.22 -0.53 -44.35
N GLY A 208 -7.65 -1.00 -43.17
CA GLY A 208 -7.96 -2.42 -42.91
C GLY A 208 -6.72 -3.32 -42.97
N LYS A 209 -5.52 -2.75 -43.08
CA LYS A 209 -4.27 -3.50 -43.21
C LYS A 209 -3.61 -3.70 -41.85
N ALA A 210 -3.03 -4.88 -41.68
CA ALA A 210 -2.18 -5.21 -40.55
C ALA A 210 -0.84 -4.47 -40.66
N VAL A 211 -0.55 -3.58 -39.71
CA VAL A 211 0.69 -2.78 -39.65
C VAL A 211 1.44 -3.09 -38.35
N TYR A 212 2.77 -3.19 -38.40
CA TYR A 212 3.57 -3.39 -37.20
C TYR A 212 3.68 -2.11 -36.35
N LYS A 213 3.53 -2.24 -35.03
CA LYS A 213 3.65 -1.14 -34.05
C LYS A 213 5.01 -0.44 -34.19
N THR A 214 4.99 0.89 -34.23
CA THR A 214 6.23 1.70 -34.23
C THR A 214 6.99 1.57 -32.90
N PRO A 215 8.30 1.85 -32.85
CA PRO A 215 9.09 1.82 -31.60
C PRO A 215 8.47 2.68 -30.49
N GLU A 216 7.91 3.84 -30.84
CA GLU A 216 7.26 4.76 -29.91
C GLU A 216 5.99 4.14 -29.33
N GLN A 217 5.16 3.50 -30.17
CA GLN A 217 3.94 2.80 -29.74
C GLN A 217 4.24 1.55 -28.90
N LYS A 218 5.37 0.89 -29.13
CA LYS A 218 5.87 -0.20 -28.28
C LYS A 218 6.30 0.30 -26.90
N THR A 219 6.73 1.56 -26.79
CA THR A 219 7.17 2.18 -25.54
C THR A 219 6.07 2.92 -24.77
N VAL A 220 4.86 3.10 -25.33
CA VAL A 220 3.71 3.64 -24.60
C VAL A 220 3.29 2.63 -23.54
N THR A 221 3.93 2.75 -22.38
CA THR A 221 3.66 1.89 -21.24
C THR A 221 2.32 2.30 -20.67
N LYS A 222 1.30 1.47 -20.88
CA LYS A 222 0.03 1.57 -20.16
C LYS A 222 0.38 1.53 -18.67
N VAL A 223 0.12 2.60 -17.93
CA VAL A 223 0.41 2.68 -16.49
C VAL A 223 -0.51 1.68 -15.78
N GLN A 224 -0.04 0.44 -15.65
CA GLN A 224 -0.76 -0.60 -14.93
C GLN A 224 -0.45 -0.43 -13.45
N ALA A 225 -1.48 -0.14 -12.65
CA ALA A 225 -1.30 0.09 -11.23
C ALA A 225 -0.66 -1.13 -10.56
N LYS A 226 0.57 -0.98 -10.08
CA LYS A 226 1.24 -1.98 -9.23
C LYS A 226 0.56 -2.01 -7.87
N GLY A 227 -0.36 -2.95 -7.68
CA GLY A 227 -0.93 -3.38 -6.41
C GLY A 227 -1.59 -4.74 -6.61
N PRO A 228 -1.77 -5.55 -5.55
CA PRO A 228 -2.43 -6.84 -5.67
C PRO A 228 -3.79 -6.69 -6.39
N PRO A 229 -4.15 -7.62 -7.27
CA PRO A 229 -5.37 -7.52 -8.05
C PRO A 229 -6.58 -7.58 -7.10
N SER A 230 -7.62 -6.80 -7.40
CA SER A 230 -8.99 -6.85 -6.84
C SER A 230 -9.43 -5.83 -5.76
N MET A 231 -8.59 -4.99 -5.18
CA MET A 231 -9.08 -3.98 -4.21
C MET A 231 -9.47 -2.66 -4.90
N LEU A 232 -10.73 -2.22 -4.78
CA LEU A 232 -11.17 -0.93 -5.33
C LEU A 232 -10.68 0.20 -4.43
N ARG A 233 -9.80 1.05 -4.96
CA ARG A 233 -9.30 2.24 -4.26
C ARG A 233 -10.21 3.41 -4.56
N ILE A 234 -10.64 4.10 -3.52
CA ILE A 234 -11.52 5.27 -3.61
C ILE A 234 -10.89 6.38 -2.78
N TYR A 235 -10.71 7.55 -3.36
CA TYR A 235 -10.21 8.72 -2.65
C TYR A 235 -11.39 9.64 -2.34
N THR A 236 -11.45 10.13 -1.12
CA THR A 236 -12.53 10.99 -0.63
C THR A 236 -11.98 12.21 0.06
N ASP A 237 -12.57 13.35 -0.22
CA ASP A 237 -12.19 14.64 0.36
C ASP A 237 -13.43 15.53 0.56
N GLY A 238 -13.39 16.38 1.58
CA GLY A 238 -14.41 17.36 1.91
C GLY A 238 -13.79 18.75 2.03
N SER A 239 -14.29 19.68 1.21
CA SER A 239 -13.81 21.07 1.21
C SER A 239 -14.91 22.00 1.69
N SER A 240 -14.57 23.01 2.49
CA SER A 240 -15.50 24.07 2.89
C SER A 240 -14.90 25.44 2.63
N LEU A 241 -15.62 26.21 1.81
CA LEU A 241 -15.33 27.62 1.55
C LEU A 241 -15.96 28.46 2.67
N ALA A 242 -15.17 29.37 3.24
CA ALA A 242 -15.59 30.26 4.32
C ALA A 242 -16.16 29.53 5.56
N ASN A 243 -15.52 28.43 5.97
CA ASN A 243 -15.92 27.63 7.13
C ASN A 243 -16.19 28.49 8.38
N GLY A 244 -17.33 28.25 9.04
CA GLY A 244 -17.75 28.97 10.25
C GLY A 244 -18.48 30.30 10.02
N ARG A 245 -18.76 30.69 8.76
CA ARG A 245 -19.56 31.88 8.42
C ARG A 245 -20.93 31.49 7.87
N ALA A 246 -21.91 32.41 7.91
CA ALA A 246 -23.27 32.16 7.42
C ALA A 246 -23.33 31.82 5.91
N VAL A 247 -22.37 32.32 5.13
CA VAL A 247 -22.20 32.05 3.69
C VAL A 247 -21.33 30.83 3.40
N ALA A 248 -21.02 30.00 4.41
CA ALA A 248 -20.22 28.81 4.19
C ALA A 248 -20.89 27.88 3.16
N SER A 249 -20.08 27.37 2.24
CA SER A 249 -20.48 26.36 1.27
C SER A 249 -19.44 25.26 1.30
N ALA A 250 -19.89 24.04 1.50
CA ALA A 250 -19.03 22.87 1.51
C ALA A 250 -19.35 21.99 0.32
N GLY A 251 -18.36 21.20 -0.09
CA GLY A 251 -18.41 20.35 -1.25
C GLY A 251 -17.81 18.99 -0.96
N VAL A 252 -18.31 18.02 -1.69
CA VAL A 252 -18.03 16.60 -1.52
C VAL A 252 -17.31 16.10 -2.77
N GLY A 253 -16.12 15.54 -2.59
CA GLY A 253 -15.30 14.97 -3.66
C GLY A 253 -15.12 13.47 -3.47
N VAL A 254 -15.43 12.68 -4.49
CA VAL A 254 -15.14 11.24 -4.53
C VAL A 254 -14.48 10.88 -5.84
N TYR A 255 -13.32 10.23 -5.77
CA TYR A 255 -12.51 9.89 -6.93
C TYR A 255 -12.19 8.39 -6.97
N PHE A 256 -12.68 7.72 -8.02
CA PHE A 256 -12.43 6.31 -8.33
C PHE A 256 -11.27 6.12 -9.32
N GLY A 257 -11.01 7.11 -10.16
CA GLY A 257 -9.92 7.08 -11.15
C GLY A 257 -10.11 8.07 -12.31
N PRO A 258 -9.09 8.24 -13.18
CA PRO A 258 -9.16 9.18 -14.29
C PRO A 258 -10.27 8.79 -15.27
N GLY A 259 -11.21 9.70 -15.53
CA GLY A 259 -12.31 9.48 -16.47
C GLY A 259 -13.36 8.46 -16.02
N ASP A 260 -13.35 8.03 -14.75
CA ASP A 260 -14.37 7.15 -14.21
C ASP A 260 -15.71 7.90 -14.06
N SER A 261 -16.80 7.33 -14.58
CA SER A 261 -18.13 7.92 -14.51
C SER A 261 -18.70 7.97 -13.09
N ARG A 262 -18.06 7.28 -12.14
CA ARG A 262 -18.44 7.25 -10.71
C ARG A 262 -17.83 8.38 -9.90
N ASN A 263 -16.95 9.19 -10.49
CA ASN A 263 -16.38 10.34 -9.80
C ASN A 263 -17.48 11.35 -9.45
N VAL A 264 -17.49 11.82 -8.21
CA VAL A 264 -18.52 12.73 -7.68
C VAL A 264 -17.90 14.08 -7.34
N SER A 265 -18.58 15.13 -7.78
CA SER A 265 -18.37 16.51 -7.35
C SER A 265 -19.73 17.14 -7.13
N GLU A 266 -20.14 17.25 -5.86
CA GLU A 266 -21.44 17.82 -5.50
C GLU A 266 -21.33 18.79 -4.31
N PRO A 267 -22.21 19.81 -4.23
CA PRO A 267 -22.32 20.62 -3.03
C PRO A 267 -22.88 19.80 -1.87
N LEU A 268 -22.40 20.07 -0.66
CA LEU A 268 -22.95 19.49 0.56
C LEU A 268 -24.39 19.97 0.73
N LYS A 269 -25.32 19.04 0.90
CA LYS A 269 -26.74 19.36 1.09
C LYS A 269 -27.06 19.71 2.55
N GLY A 270 -28.00 20.62 2.74
CA GLY A 270 -28.55 21.01 4.04
C GLY A 270 -27.92 22.28 4.63
N ASN A 271 -28.41 22.68 5.80
CA ASN A 271 -28.07 23.98 6.39
C ASN A 271 -26.67 24.01 7.05
N ARG A 272 -26.14 22.85 7.43
CA ARG A 272 -24.87 22.72 8.16
C ARG A 272 -23.73 22.52 7.17
N GLN A 273 -23.04 23.61 6.85
CA GLN A 273 -21.94 23.65 5.88
C GLN A 273 -20.60 23.67 6.60
N THR A 274 -20.12 22.51 7.04
CA THR A 274 -18.84 22.37 7.76
C THR A 274 -17.91 21.39 7.04
N ASN A 275 -16.60 21.57 7.22
CA ASN A 275 -15.61 20.67 6.62
C ASN A 275 -15.83 19.22 7.06
N GLN A 276 -15.97 19.01 8.36
CA GLN A 276 -16.12 17.67 8.95
C GLN A 276 -17.35 16.93 8.42
N ARG A 277 -18.42 17.67 8.12
CA ARG A 277 -19.63 17.08 7.55
C ARG A 277 -19.44 16.74 6.07
N ALA A 278 -18.74 17.57 5.32
CA ALA A 278 -18.39 17.29 3.92
C ALA A 278 -17.52 16.03 3.80
N GLU A 279 -16.51 15.90 4.66
CA GLU A 279 -15.62 14.74 4.73
C GLU A 279 -16.37 13.43 5.00
N LEU A 280 -17.25 13.42 6.01
CA LEU A 280 -18.09 12.26 6.30
C LEU A 280 -19.05 11.96 5.15
N THR A 281 -19.62 12.99 4.53
CA THR A 281 -20.52 12.82 3.38
C THR A 281 -19.76 12.22 2.18
N ALA A 282 -18.50 12.58 1.97
CA ALA A 282 -17.66 12.01 0.92
C ALA A 282 -17.45 10.51 1.11
N ILE A 283 -17.20 10.07 2.34
CA ILE A 283 -17.12 8.64 2.69
C ILE A 283 -18.46 7.94 2.45
N LEU A 284 -19.56 8.54 2.87
CA LEU A 284 -20.90 7.96 2.64
C LEU A 284 -21.18 7.78 1.14
N ARG A 285 -20.89 8.80 0.33
CA ARG A 285 -21.05 8.75 -1.14
C ARG A 285 -20.16 7.71 -1.78
N ALA A 286 -18.91 7.60 -1.34
CA ALA A 286 -18.02 6.55 -1.79
C ALA A 286 -18.62 5.16 -1.54
N LEU A 287 -19.18 4.91 -0.36
CA LEU A 287 -19.81 3.64 -0.01
C LEU A 287 -21.11 3.37 -0.76
N ASP A 288 -21.91 4.40 -1.05
CA ASP A 288 -23.14 4.27 -1.85
C ASP A 288 -22.86 3.84 -3.30
N ILE A 289 -21.80 4.39 -3.89
CA ILE A 289 -21.43 4.15 -5.29
C ILE A 289 -20.58 2.89 -5.45
N ALA A 290 -19.82 2.52 -4.41
CA ALA A 290 -18.95 1.37 -4.47
C ALA A 290 -19.76 0.06 -4.59
N PRO A 291 -19.28 -0.91 -5.40
CA PRO A 291 -19.89 -2.23 -5.50
C PRO A 291 -19.88 -2.93 -4.14
N ARG A 292 -21.05 -3.41 -3.70
CA ARG A 292 -21.24 -4.08 -2.40
C ARG A 292 -20.55 -5.44 -2.28
N HIS A 293 -20.25 -6.08 -3.42
CA HIS A 293 -19.69 -7.44 -3.52
C HIS A 293 -18.16 -7.47 -3.67
N ARG A 294 -17.47 -6.34 -3.48
CA ARG A 294 -16.02 -6.24 -3.71
C ARG A 294 -15.35 -5.42 -2.62
N ASP A 295 -14.17 -5.84 -2.20
CA ASP A 295 -13.39 -5.16 -1.16
C ASP A 295 -13.01 -3.74 -1.62
N VAL A 296 -13.16 -2.77 -0.71
CA VAL A 296 -12.87 -1.34 -0.97
C VAL A 296 -11.87 -0.79 0.05
N THR A 297 -10.94 0.02 -0.42
CA THR A 297 -10.08 0.87 0.42
C THR A 297 -10.44 2.32 0.17
N ILE A 298 -10.86 3.01 1.22
CA ILE A 298 -11.15 4.44 1.20
C ILE A 298 -9.93 5.18 1.73
N PHE A 299 -9.40 6.07 0.92
CA PHE A 299 -8.30 6.97 1.24
C PHE A 299 -8.88 8.35 1.57
N THR A 300 -8.56 8.86 2.74
CA THR A 300 -8.97 10.21 3.20
C THR A 300 -7.86 10.83 4.03
N ASP A 301 -7.72 12.15 3.97
CA ASP A 301 -6.82 12.91 4.82
C ASP A 301 -7.47 13.36 6.14
N SER A 302 -8.79 13.19 6.28
CA SER A 302 -9.53 13.47 7.50
C SER A 302 -9.38 12.36 8.54
N GLN A 303 -8.41 12.54 9.45
CA GLN A 303 -8.28 11.69 10.64
C GLN A 303 -9.56 11.68 11.50
N TYR A 304 -10.31 12.79 11.49
CA TYR A 304 -11.58 12.88 12.20
C TYR A 304 -12.56 11.85 11.66
N SER A 305 -12.75 11.81 10.34
CA SER A 305 -13.68 10.88 9.69
C SER A 305 -13.30 9.42 9.93
N ILE A 306 -12.00 9.10 9.79
CA ILE A 306 -11.49 7.74 10.07
C ILE A 306 -11.79 7.34 11.51
N LYS A 307 -11.41 8.17 12.50
CA LYS A 307 -11.63 7.85 13.91
C LYS A 307 -13.10 7.74 14.27
N CYS A 308 -13.98 8.52 13.63
CA CYS A 308 -15.42 8.40 13.81
C CYS A 308 -15.91 6.99 13.46
N VAL A 309 -15.47 6.45 12.32
CA VAL A 309 -15.97 5.17 11.79
C VAL A 309 -15.21 3.94 12.28
N THR A 310 -14.02 4.10 12.87
CA THR A 310 -13.20 2.98 13.37
C THR A 310 -13.18 2.86 14.90
N GLU A 311 -12.94 3.95 15.62
CA GLU A 311 -12.66 3.95 17.06
C GLU A 311 -13.84 4.50 17.87
N TRP A 312 -14.33 5.68 17.51
CA TRP A 312 -15.22 6.46 18.37
C TRP A 312 -16.66 5.96 18.36
N PHE A 313 -17.16 5.47 17.23
CA PHE A 313 -18.53 4.96 17.16
C PHE A 313 -18.83 3.85 18.17
N GLN A 314 -17.84 3.01 18.49
CA GLN A 314 -18.01 1.91 19.45
C GLN A 314 -18.33 2.44 20.85
N SER A 315 -17.66 3.53 21.23
CA SER A 315 -17.91 4.20 22.51
C SER A 315 -19.20 5.02 22.45
N TRP A 316 -19.48 5.71 21.35
CA TRP A 316 -20.72 6.47 21.20
C TRP A 316 -21.98 5.58 21.20
N ARG A 317 -21.95 4.41 20.56
CA ARG A 317 -23.06 3.44 20.64
C ARG A 317 -23.33 2.97 22.07
N ARG A 318 -22.29 2.79 22.88
CA ARG A 318 -22.43 2.42 24.30
C ARG A 318 -22.94 3.57 25.18
N ASN A 319 -22.63 4.80 24.79
CA ASN A 319 -22.88 6.00 25.59
C ASN A 319 -24.07 6.82 25.06
N ASN A 320 -24.98 6.21 24.30
CA ASN A 320 -26.14 6.88 23.67
C ASN A 320 -25.79 8.13 22.85
N TRP A 321 -24.67 8.11 22.13
CA TRP A 321 -24.20 9.19 21.25
C TRP A 321 -23.88 10.51 21.96
N ILE A 322 -23.29 10.40 23.15
CA ILE A 322 -22.83 11.52 23.94
C ILE A 322 -21.30 11.61 23.86
N THR A 323 -20.78 12.81 23.57
CA THR A 323 -19.35 13.13 23.56
C THR A 323 -18.79 13.21 24.98
N SER A 324 -17.46 13.22 25.12
CA SER A 324 -16.79 13.42 26.42
C SER A 324 -17.21 14.70 27.13
N ASN A 325 -17.65 15.71 26.36
CA ASN A 325 -18.09 17.00 26.86
C ASN A 325 -19.59 17.02 27.21
N ASN A 326 -20.21 15.84 27.31
CA ASN A 326 -21.62 15.65 27.59
C ASN A 326 -22.58 16.30 26.56
N LYS A 327 -22.08 16.57 25.35
CA LYS A 327 -22.88 17.08 24.22
C LYS A 327 -23.24 15.95 23.27
N ALA A 328 -24.39 16.04 22.62
CA ALA A 328 -24.76 15.12 21.55
C ALA A 328 -23.73 15.17 20.41
N VAL A 329 -23.39 14.01 19.85
CA VAL A 329 -22.47 13.94 18.70
C VAL A 329 -23.09 14.67 17.51
N GLU A 330 -22.39 15.71 17.06
CA GLU A 330 -22.90 16.64 16.06
C GLU A 330 -23.25 16.01 14.70
N ASN A 331 -22.46 15.05 14.24
CA ASN A 331 -22.61 14.42 12.92
C ASN A 331 -23.11 12.97 13.04
N LYS A 332 -23.87 12.67 14.11
CA LYS A 332 -24.40 11.33 14.39
C LYS A 332 -25.12 10.73 13.17
N ASP A 333 -25.93 11.54 12.50
CA ASP A 333 -26.74 11.15 11.33
C ASP A 333 -25.91 10.54 10.20
N LEU A 334 -24.78 11.17 9.87
CA LEU A 334 -23.89 10.66 8.82
C LEU A 334 -23.10 9.44 9.30
N ILE A 335 -22.64 9.44 10.54
CA ILE A 335 -21.83 8.34 11.09
C ILE A 335 -22.69 7.07 11.16
N GLU A 336 -23.93 7.15 11.65
CA GLU A 336 -24.86 6.02 11.65
C GLU A 336 -25.09 5.48 10.24
N SER A 337 -25.37 6.37 9.28
CA SER A 337 -25.57 5.98 7.88
C SER A 337 -24.35 5.27 7.26
N ILE A 338 -23.13 5.72 7.60
CA ILE A 338 -21.89 5.08 7.13
C ILE A 338 -21.71 3.69 7.76
N LEU A 339 -21.99 3.57 9.06
CA LEU A 339 -21.87 2.30 9.77
C LEU A 339 -22.86 1.27 9.24
N ASP A 340 -24.11 1.67 8.97
CA ASP A 340 -25.11 0.80 8.36
C ASP A 340 -24.62 0.23 7.02
N LYS A 341 -23.97 1.06 6.19
CA LYS A 341 -23.38 0.63 4.91
C LYS A 341 -22.20 -0.31 5.09
N ILE A 342 -21.37 -0.09 6.10
CA ILE A 342 -20.25 -0.99 6.42
C ILE A 342 -20.79 -2.33 6.91
N GLU A 343 -21.77 -2.33 7.83
CA GLU A 343 -22.42 -3.54 8.35
C GLU A 343 -23.14 -4.34 7.24
N GLU A 344 -23.78 -3.67 6.27
CA GLU A 344 -24.34 -4.31 5.07
C GLU A 344 -23.28 -5.06 4.25
N ARG A 345 -22.08 -4.49 4.12
CA ARG A 345 -20.97 -5.08 3.36
C ARG A 345 -20.31 -6.24 4.13
N ASP A 346 -20.19 -6.09 5.44
CA ASP A 346 -19.68 -7.15 6.32
C ASP A 346 -20.58 -8.39 6.30
N LYS A 347 -21.91 -8.21 6.21
CA LYS A 347 -22.87 -9.33 6.02
C LYS A 347 -22.62 -10.11 4.72
N LEU A 348 -22.11 -9.44 3.68
CA LEU A 348 -21.73 -10.05 2.40
C LEU A 348 -20.31 -10.66 2.43
N LYS A 349 -19.64 -10.66 3.59
CA LYS A 349 -18.24 -11.10 3.78
C LYS A 349 -17.23 -10.28 2.98
N VAL A 350 -17.56 -9.02 2.70
CA VAL A 350 -16.72 -8.07 1.97
C VAL A 350 -16.12 -7.07 2.94
N LYS A 351 -14.83 -6.74 2.78
CA LYS A 351 -14.11 -5.85 3.70
C LYS A 351 -14.08 -4.41 3.19
N THR A 352 -14.16 -3.49 4.14
CA THR A 352 -13.98 -2.06 3.93
C THR A 352 -12.78 -1.60 4.76
N PHE A 353 -11.71 -1.15 4.09
CA PHE A 353 -10.53 -0.60 4.75
C PHE A 353 -10.51 0.92 4.64
N PHE A 354 -9.96 1.57 5.65
CA PHE A 354 -9.72 3.00 5.69
C PHE A 354 -8.21 3.24 5.82
N GLU A 355 -7.66 4.04 4.92
CA GLU A 355 -6.26 4.45 4.94
C GLU A 355 -6.17 5.96 5.08
N TRP A 356 -5.45 6.41 6.11
CA TRP A 356 -5.15 7.81 6.27
C TRP A 356 -4.01 8.20 5.35
N ILE A 357 -4.22 9.26 4.58
CA ILE A 357 -3.18 9.87 3.75
C ILE A 357 -2.91 11.28 4.22
N LYS A 358 -1.68 11.73 4.03
CA LYS A 358 -1.32 13.10 4.40
C LYS A 358 -1.87 14.06 3.35
N GLY A 359 -2.71 15.00 3.77
CA GLY A 359 -3.16 16.11 2.93
C GLY A 359 -1.98 16.89 2.34
N HIS A 360 -2.13 17.39 1.11
CA HIS A 360 -1.11 18.13 0.36
C HIS A 360 0.22 17.40 0.10
N ASN A 361 0.25 16.06 0.17
CA ASN A 361 1.47 15.27 -0.07
C ASN A 361 1.69 14.89 -1.55
N LYS A 362 1.06 15.61 -2.49
CA LYS A 362 1.12 15.35 -3.94
C LYS A 362 0.67 13.94 -4.37
N ASP A 363 -0.24 13.33 -3.62
CA ASP A 363 -0.89 12.10 -4.08
C ASP A 363 -1.90 12.45 -5.18
N PRO A 364 -1.75 11.91 -6.41
CA PRO A 364 -2.63 12.29 -7.53
C PRO A 364 -4.11 11.94 -7.30
N GLY A 365 -4.40 10.92 -6.48
CA GLY A 365 -5.77 10.53 -6.14
C GLY A 365 -6.40 11.50 -5.14
N ASN A 366 -5.65 11.92 -4.13
CA ASN A 366 -6.11 12.92 -3.17
C ASN A 366 -6.29 14.29 -3.83
N GLU A 367 -5.32 14.74 -4.64
CA GLU A 367 -5.44 16.01 -5.36
C GLU A 367 -6.64 16.03 -6.32
N ALA A 368 -6.98 14.88 -6.90
CA ALA A 368 -8.18 14.75 -7.70
C ALA A 368 -9.46 14.84 -6.86
N ALA A 369 -9.49 14.20 -5.69
CA ALA A 369 -10.62 14.28 -4.76
C ALA A 369 -10.81 15.71 -4.20
N ASP A 370 -9.73 16.38 -3.79
CA ASP A 370 -9.73 17.78 -3.34
C ASP A 370 -10.31 18.69 -4.41
N ARG A 371 -9.82 18.57 -5.66
CA ARG A 371 -10.34 19.36 -6.78
C ARG A 371 -11.84 19.14 -7.02
N LEU A 372 -12.32 17.90 -6.88
CA LEU A 372 -13.76 17.60 -6.99
C LEU A 372 -14.55 18.21 -5.82
N ALA A 373 -14.02 18.16 -4.60
CA ALA A 373 -14.65 18.75 -3.42
C ALA A 373 -14.73 20.28 -3.52
N VAL A 374 -13.65 20.94 -3.93
CA VAL A 374 -13.60 22.39 -4.17
C VAL A 374 -14.59 22.81 -5.25
N ASN A 375 -14.66 22.07 -6.37
CA ASN A 375 -15.65 22.33 -7.42
C ASN A 375 -17.09 22.21 -6.88
N GLY A 376 -17.36 21.18 -6.08
CA GLY A 376 -18.65 20.99 -5.42
C GLY A 376 -19.01 22.17 -4.51
N ALA A 377 -18.06 22.66 -3.73
CA ALA A 377 -18.26 23.80 -2.84
C ALA A 377 -18.54 25.09 -3.61
N GLN A 378 -17.81 25.34 -4.70
CA GLN A 378 -18.01 26.49 -5.59
C GLN A 378 -19.39 26.47 -6.25
N ARG A 379 -19.84 25.30 -6.73
CA ARG A 379 -21.20 25.13 -7.26
C ARG A 379 -22.25 25.47 -6.22
N GLY A 380 -22.06 25.02 -4.97
CA GLY A 380 -22.97 25.37 -3.88
C GLY A 380 -23.02 26.88 -3.56
N VAL A 381 -21.93 27.63 -3.78
CA VAL A 381 -21.95 29.09 -3.68
C VAL A 381 -22.76 29.69 -4.83
N ALA A 382 -22.52 29.25 -6.06
CA ALA A 382 -23.23 29.72 -7.25
C ALA A 382 -24.74 29.45 -7.16
N ASP A 383 -25.13 28.25 -6.72
CA ASP A 383 -26.54 27.86 -6.55
C ASP A 383 -27.25 28.74 -5.51
N LYS A 384 -26.57 29.06 -4.40
CA LYS A 384 -27.09 29.99 -3.37
C LYS A 384 -27.21 31.42 -3.91
N GLN A 385 -26.26 31.88 -4.69
CA GLN A 385 -26.29 33.21 -5.31
C GLN A 385 -27.45 33.31 -6.32
N ALA A 386 -27.59 32.31 -7.19
CA ALA A 386 -28.69 32.24 -8.15
C ALA A 386 -30.06 32.22 -7.46
N ALA A 387 -30.22 31.40 -6.41
CA ALA A 387 -31.47 31.36 -5.64
C ALA A 387 -31.79 32.71 -4.97
N MET A 388 -30.77 33.43 -4.50
CA MET A 388 -30.95 34.75 -3.86
C MET A 388 -31.26 35.86 -4.88
N GLU A 389 -30.81 35.70 -6.13
CA GLU A 389 -31.15 36.58 -7.25
C GLU A 389 -32.59 36.35 -7.72
N THR A 390 -33.04 35.10 -7.85
CA THR A 390 -34.44 34.77 -8.17
C THR A 390 -35.45 35.34 -7.15
N VAL A 391 -35.09 35.39 -5.87
CA VAL A 391 -35.95 35.97 -4.82
C VAL A 391 -36.02 37.50 -4.90
N ARG A 392 -35.00 38.17 -5.46
CA ARG A 392 -34.98 39.62 -5.65
C ARG A 392 -35.75 40.08 -6.88
N ASP A 393 -35.98 39.18 -7.85
CA ASP A 393 -36.73 39.44 -9.07
C ASP A 393 -38.24 39.16 -8.93
N ILE A 394 -38.73 38.93 -7.70
CA ILE A 394 -40.18 38.87 -7.43
C ILE A 394 -40.69 40.32 -7.33
N PRO A 395 -41.56 40.78 -8.25
CA PRO A 395 -42.09 42.14 -8.19
C PRO A 395 -42.91 42.36 -6.91
N ASP A 396 -42.74 43.53 -6.28
CA ASP A 396 -43.42 43.93 -5.03
C ASP A 396 -44.96 43.92 -5.15
N ASP A 397 -45.51 43.90 -6.37
CA ASP A 397 -46.95 43.84 -6.67
C ASP A 397 -47.64 42.53 -6.27
N ALA A 398 -46.92 41.54 -5.71
CA ALA A 398 -47.49 40.26 -5.28
C ALA A 398 -47.85 40.19 -3.77
N PHE A 399 -47.66 41.28 -3.01
CA PHE A 399 -47.94 41.33 -1.57
C PHE A 399 -49.12 42.24 -1.17
N ASP A 400 -49.75 42.91 -2.12
CA ASP A 400 -50.97 43.70 -1.89
C ASP A 400 -52.17 43.03 -2.58
N ASP A 401 -52.67 41.92 -2.03
CA ASP A 401 -54.10 41.60 -2.14
C ASP A 401 -54.51 40.49 -1.15
N GLU A 402 -55.64 40.76 -0.47
CA GLU A 402 -56.44 39.87 0.39
C GLU A 402 -55.92 39.51 1.78
N PHE A 403 -55.98 40.48 2.70
CA PHE A 403 -56.57 40.25 4.03
C PHE A 403 -57.32 41.52 4.47
N GLU A 404 -58.54 41.68 3.98
CA GLU A 404 -59.60 42.45 4.67
C GLU A 404 -60.57 41.51 5.38
#